data_AF-A0A7X9BJT0-F1
#
_entry.id   AF-A0A7X9BJT0-F1
#
_cell.length_a   1.000
_cell.length_b   1.000
_cell.length_c   1.000
_cell.angle_alpha   90.00
_cell.angle_beta   90.00
_cell.angle_gamma   90.00
#
_symmetry.space_group_name_H-M   'P 1'
#
loop_
_entity.id
_entity.type
_entity.pdbx_description
1 polymer ?
#
loop_
_entity_poly.entity_id
_entity_poly.type
_entity_poly.pdbx_seq_one_letter_code
_entity_poly.pdbx_strand_id
1 'polypeptide(L)' 'MPWKLMGFVALLVFATIFIGFNLEHRCDVSIGFTTFKDVPIFLSLLIAFALGVLVM' A
#
# COMPACT_ATOMS: atom_id res chain seq x y z
N MET A 1 -8.73 -15.02 19.86
CA MET A 1 -8.62 -15.52 18.46
C MET A 1 -8.76 -14.44 17.38
N PRO A 2 -9.53 -13.33 17.53
CA PRO A 2 -9.45 -12.20 16.57
C PRO A 2 -8.21 -11.30 16.79
N TRP A 3 -7.75 -11.16 18.03
CA TRP A 3 -6.62 -10.28 18.38
C TRP A 3 -5.28 -10.65 17.72
N LYS A 4 -5.01 -11.96 17.55
CA LYS A 4 -3.82 -12.45 16.84
C LYS A 4 -3.83 -12.05 15.37
N LEU A 5 -5.03 -12.05 14.76
CA LEU A 5 -5.22 -11.71 13.35
C LEU A 5 -5.13 -10.20 13.14
N MET A 6 -5.74 -9.40 14.03
CA MET A 6 -5.53 -7.95 14.06
C MET A 6 -4.05 -7.56 14.23
N GLY A 7 -3.34 -8.21 15.16
CA GLY A 7 -1.91 -7.98 15.34
C GLY A 7 -1.09 -8.34 14.10
N PHE A 8 -1.42 -9.45 13.43
CA PHE A 8 -0.77 -9.85 12.19
C PHE A 8 -1.03 -8.85 11.04
N VAL A 9 -2.27 -8.37 10.88
CA VAL A 9 -2.62 -7.35 9.88
C VAL A 9 -1.89 -6.03 10.16
N ALA A 10 -1.86 -5.60 11.43
CA ALA A 10 -1.13 -4.39 11.81
C ALA A 10 0.38 -4.51 11.49
N LEU A 11 0.98 -5.67 11.75
CA LEU A 11 2.37 -5.95 11.42
C LEU A 11 2.62 -5.92 9.91
N LEU A 12 1.73 -6.50 9.10
CA LEU A 12 1.84 -6.45 7.64
C LEU A 12 1.75 -5.01 7.12
N VAL A 13 0.81 -4.21 7.60
CA VAL A 13 0.68 -2.79 7.21
C VAL A 13 1.96 -2.04 7.55
N PHE A 14 2.49 -2.23 8.76
CA PHE A 14 3.72 -1.57 9.19
C PHE A 14 4.94 -1.99 8.34
N ALA A 15 5.06 -3.28 8.02
CA ALA A 15 6.10 -3.80 7.15
C ALA A 15 5.99 -3.21 5.74
N THR A 16 4.79 -3.14 5.15
CA THR A 16 4.59 -2.57 3.81
C THR A 16 4.91 -1.08 3.76
N ILE A 17 4.57 -0.32 4.79
CA ILE A 17 4.95 1.09 4.92
C ILE A 17 6.48 1.21 4.98
N PHE A 18 7.12 0.41 5.84
CA PHE A 18 8.58 0.41 5.98
C PHE A 18 9.29 0.08 4.66
N ILE A 19 8.83 -0.96 3.97
CA ILE A 19 9.33 -1.37 2.66
C ILE A 19 9.13 -0.24 1.63
N GLY A 20 7.94 0.38 1.60
CA GLY A 20 7.64 1.49 0.69
C GLY A 20 8.53 2.72 0.87
N PHE A 21 9.00 2.97 2.09
CA PHE A 21 9.93 4.08 2.35
C PHE A 21 11.41 3.72 2.19
N ASN A 22 11.79 2.46 2.38
CA ASN A 22 13.20 2.02 2.34
C ASN A 22 13.63 1.43 0.99
N LEU A 23 12.70 0.95 0.16
CA LEU A 23 13.02 0.49 -1.19
C LEU A 23 12.86 1.63 -2.20
N GLU A 24 13.86 1.77 -3.07
CA GLU A 24 13.86 2.75 -4.17
C GLU A 24 12.97 2.33 -5.35
N HIS A 25 12.18 1.27 -5.22
CA HIS A 25 11.25 0.83 -6.26
C HIS A 25 10.10 1.82 -6.40
N ARG A 26 10.21 2.69 -7.40
CA ARG A 26 9.21 3.68 -7.78
C ARG A 26 8.57 3.36 -9.12
N CYS A 27 7.30 3.73 -9.29
CA CYS A 27 6.58 3.65 -10.55
C CYS A 27 5.78 4.92 -10.82
N ASP A 28 5.43 5.11 -12.08
CA ASP A 28 4.46 6.12 -12.48
C ASP A 28 3.06 5.52 -12.45
N VAL A 29 2.15 6.14 -11.71
CA VAL A 29 0.75 5.71 -11.60
C VAL A 29 -0.13 6.67 -12.39
N SER A 30 -0.74 6.19 -13.47
CA SER A 30 -1.71 6.95 -14.25
C SER A 30 -3.13 6.54 -13.88
N ILE A 31 -3.97 7.51 -13.53
CA ILE A 31 -5.41 7.33 -13.32
C ILE A 31 -6.23 7.80 -14.53
N GLY A 32 -5.64 7.76 -15.73
CA GLY A 32 -6.27 8.16 -16.99
C GLY A 32 -6.21 9.67 -17.27
N PHE A 33 -6.46 10.51 -16.26
CA PHE A 33 -6.47 11.98 -16.41
C PHE A 33 -5.23 12.68 -15.84
N THR A 34 -4.56 12.06 -14.88
CA THR A 34 -3.32 12.56 -14.27
C THR A 34 -2.37 11.41 -14.00
N THR A 35 -1.07 11.69 -14.11
CA THR A 35 0.01 10.74 -13.84
C THR A 35 0.79 11.22 -12.63
N PHE A 36 0.79 10.41 -11.57
CA PHE A 36 1.66 10.59 -10.42
C PHE A 36 3.00 9.93 -10.70
N LYS A 37 4.07 10.73 -10.74
CA LYS A 37 5.42 10.22 -11.00
C LYS A 37 6.13 9.82 -9.72
N ASP A 38 7.06 8.88 -9.83
CA ASP A 38 7.96 8.47 -8.76
C ASP A 38 7.24 7.99 -7.47
N VAL A 39 6.12 7.30 -7.63
CA VAL A 39 5.33 6.80 -6.51
C VAL A 39 5.95 5.50 -5.99
N PRO A 40 6.13 5.32 -4.66
CA PRO A 40 6.59 4.06 -4.11
C PRO A 40 5.60 2.94 -4.44
N ILE A 41 6.06 1.89 -5.14
CA ILE A 41 5.19 0.83 -5.68
C ILE A 41 4.38 0.16 -4.55
N PHE A 42 5.04 -0.21 -3.47
CA PHE A 42 4.42 -0.89 -2.34
C PHE A 42 3.32 -0.06 -1.67
N LEU A 43 3.50 1.27 -1.59
CA LEU A 43 2.50 2.16 -1.02
C LEU A 43 1.29 2.29 -1.94
N SER A 44 1.51 2.36 -3.26
CA SER A 44 0.41 2.39 -4.24
C SER A 44 -0.46 1.14 -4.18
N LEU A 45 0.16 -0.05 -4.07
CA LEU A 45 -0.55 -1.33 -3.93
C LEU A 45 -1.33 -1.43 -2.62
N LEU A 46 -0.74 -0.97 -1.51
CA LEU A 46 -1.42 -0.96 -0.20
C LEU A 46 -2.66 -0.06 -0.23
N ILE A 47 -2.55 1.14 -0.80
CA ILE A 47 -3.67 2.06 -0.95
C ILE A 47 -4.74 1.47 -1.87
N ALA A 48 -4.36 0.88 -3.01
CA ALA A 48 -5.30 0.25 -3.93
C ALA A 48 -6.07 -0.90 -3.27
N PHE A 49 -5.37 -1.75 -2.50
CA PHE A 49 -6.00 -2.81 -1.71
C PHE A 49 -6.97 -2.25 -0.66
N ALA A 50 -6.54 -1.24 0.11
CA ALA A 50 -7.38 -0.63 1.15
C ALA A 50 -8.64 0.03 0.56
N LEU A 51 -8.50 0.77 -0.54
CA LEU A 51 -9.64 1.36 -1.26
C LEU A 51 -10.57 0.28 -1.80
N GLY A 52 -10.04 -0.80 -2.37
CA GLY A 52 -10.83 -1.94 -2.83
C GLY A 52 -11.68 -2.54 -1.71
N VAL A 53 -11.11 -2.71 -0.52
CA VAL A 53 -11.81 -3.21 0.68
C VAL A 53 -12.90 -2.25 1.17
N LEU A 54 -12.72 -0.93 1.02
CA LEU A 54 -13.70 0.07 1.45
C LEU A 54 -14.86 0.26 0.47
N VAL A 55 -14.64 -0.02 -0.82
CA VAL A 55 -15.64 0.15 -1.88
C VAL A 55 -16.53 -1.09 -2.04
N MET A 56 -16.01 -2.28 -1.69
CA MET A 56 -16.77 -3.54 -1.65
C MET A 56 -17.65 -3.66 -0.40
#